data_AF-A0A4U0ST90-F1
#
_entry.id   AF-A0A4U0ST90-F1
#
_cell.length_a   1.000
_cell.length_b   1.000
_cell.length_c   1.000
_cell.angle_alpha   90.00
_cell.angle_beta   90.00
_cell.angle_gamma   90.00
#
_symmetry.space_group_name_H-M   'P 1'
#
loop_
_entity.id
_entity.type
_entity.pdbx_description
1 polymer ?
#
loop_
_entity_poly.entity_id
_entity_poly.type
_entity_poly.pdbx_seq_one_letter_code
_entity_poly.pdbx_strand_id
1 'polypeptide(L)'
;MSNTILPAAKKLWDLETARLNDDYRRAKALPWAAWGLGVLALGGLVWAQRRSYHRTNRVFNQGLLAGSAATAVVLLWLVAGHSVARLQLDTSYNQGAKSLSLLNKARIESLQSRGDENLTLVARGAGAEYDNEFRSGMQSLAGKNADGRTGLLAQALALANDAKGRDSIKTAMKDAQAWWALNGKARASDDSGNYQDAVAQTIGGDLKSGKQAKEYTGICFDGVDASIEAAVAHEQQEFQHAANAGRGALTGLGAGAALLAVLGATGAVLGIGRRLSEYR
;
A
#
# COMPACT_ATOMS: atom_id res chain seq x y z
N MET A 1 -14.22 22.57 19.13
CA MET A 1 -13.13 22.55 18.12
C MET A 1 -12.89 21.14 17.57
N SER A 2 -13.11 20.08 18.36
CA SER A 2 -13.08 18.67 17.94
C SER A 2 -14.08 18.34 16.81
N ASN A 3 -15.28 18.96 16.82
CA ASN A 3 -16.32 18.76 15.80
C ASN A 3 -16.02 19.35 14.41
N THR A 4 -14.88 20.01 14.19
CA THR A 4 -14.57 20.65 12.89
C THR A 4 -13.25 20.18 12.31
N ILE A 5 -12.21 20.03 13.13
CA ILE A 5 -10.87 19.62 12.64
C ILE A 5 -10.83 18.14 12.28
N LEU A 6 -11.44 17.27 13.09
CA LEU A 6 -11.46 15.83 12.81
C LEU A 6 -12.29 15.46 11.57
N PRO A 7 -13.51 16.01 11.37
CA PRO A 7 -14.26 15.79 10.14
C PRO A 7 -13.56 16.35 8.91
N ALA A 8 -12.85 17.48 9.03
CA ALA A 8 -12.08 18.05 7.93
C ALA A 8 -10.88 17.16 7.54
N ALA A 9 -10.14 16.63 8.53
CA ALA A 9 -9.06 15.68 8.30
C ALA A 9 -9.57 14.38 7.67
N LYS A 10 -10.71 13.85 8.14
CA LYS A 10 -11.39 12.70 7.56
C LYS A 10 -11.82 12.95 6.11
N LYS A 11 -12.40 14.12 5.83
CA LYS A 11 -12.83 14.51 4.47
C LYS A 11 -11.65 14.68 3.51
N LEU A 12 -10.53 15.25 3.97
CA LEU A 12 -9.30 15.34 3.19
C LEU A 12 -8.76 13.93 2.88
N TRP A 13 -8.78 13.05 3.87
CA TRP A 13 -8.37 11.65 3.71
C TRP A 13 -9.25 10.89 2.70
N ASP A 14 -10.58 11.07 2.75
CA ASP A 14 -11.52 10.45 1.81
C ASP A 14 -11.27 10.94 0.37
N LEU A 15 -10.99 12.24 0.20
CA LEU A 15 -10.66 12.85 -1.10
C LEU A 15 -9.33 12.32 -1.66
N GLU A 16 -8.30 12.24 -0.84
CA GLU A 16 -6.98 11.72 -1.25
C GLU A 16 -7.09 10.26 -1.67
N THR A 17 -7.85 9.45 -0.92
CA THR A 17 -8.11 8.05 -1.23
C THR A 17 -8.87 7.89 -2.55
N ALA A 18 -9.85 8.76 -2.82
CA ALA A 18 -10.59 8.76 -4.08
C ALA A 18 -9.69 9.09 -5.29
N ARG A 19 -8.83 10.12 -5.16
CA ARG A 19 -7.82 10.44 -6.19
C ARG A 19 -6.86 9.29 -6.43
N LEU A 20 -6.36 8.69 -5.36
CA LEU A 20 -5.46 7.54 -5.44
C LEU A 20 -6.09 6.39 -6.24
N ASN A 21 -7.34 6.04 -5.95
CA ASN A 21 -8.10 5.01 -6.68
C ASN A 21 -8.21 5.31 -8.19
N ASP A 22 -8.46 6.57 -8.54
CA ASP A 22 -8.55 7.03 -9.92
C ASP A 22 -7.21 6.94 -10.66
N ASP A 23 -6.11 7.27 -9.99
CA ASP A 23 -4.76 7.15 -10.55
C ASP A 23 -4.36 5.69 -10.76
N TYR A 24 -4.69 4.79 -9.82
CA TYR A 24 -4.51 3.35 -10.01
C TYR A 24 -5.32 2.81 -11.19
N ARG A 25 -6.58 3.26 -11.35
CA ARG A 25 -7.42 2.85 -12.48
C ARG A 25 -6.79 3.25 -13.81
N ARG A 26 -6.22 4.46 -13.91
CA ARG A 26 -5.50 4.93 -15.10
C ARG A 26 -4.20 4.16 -15.32
N ALA A 27 -3.41 3.93 -14.27
CA ALA A 27 -2.14 3.22 -14.36
C ALA A 27 -2.28 1.74 -14.74
N LYS A 28 -3.42 1.10 -14.46
CA LYS A 28 -3.72 -0.29 -14.88
C LYS A 28 -4.12 -0.44 -16.36
N ALA A 29 -4.40 0.66 -17.06
CA ALA A 29 -4.87 0.62 -18.45
C ALA A 29 -3.81 -0.04 -19.36
N LEU A 30 -4.21 -1.07 -20.12
CA LEU A 30 -3.33 -1.76 -21.05
C LEU A 30 -3.00 -0.86 -22.23
N PRO A 31 -1.72 -0.81 -22.68
CA PRO A 31 -1.34 -0.14 -23.91
C PRO A 31 -1.69 -1.04 -25.11
N TRP A 32 -2.98 -1.33 -25.30
CA TRP A 32 -3.50 -2.20 -26.36
C TRP A 32 -3.00 -1.77 -27.75
N ALA A 33 -2.87 -0.46 -27.98
CA ALA A 33 -2.32 0.09 -29.21
C ALA A 33 -0.87 -0.35 -29.46
N ALA A 34 -0.02 -0.35 -28.42
CA ALA A 34 1.37 -0.77 -28.53
C ALA A 34 1.50 -2.28 -28.79
N TRP A 35 0.66 -3.09 -28.13
CA TRP A 35 0.61 -4.54 -28.35
C TRP A 35 0.16 -4.86 -29.78
N GLY A 36 -0.90 -4.20 -30.25
CA GLY A 36 -1.41 -4.37 -31.61
C GLY A 36 -0.37 -4.00 -32.67
N LEU A 37 0.30 -2.86 -32.51
CA LEU A 37 1.37 -2.43 -33.42
C LEU A 37 2.54 -3.42 -33.47
N GLY A 38 2.97 -3.95 -32.33
CA GLY A 38 4.07 -4.91 -32.28
C GLY A 38 3.71 -6.26 -32.93
N VAL A 39 2.49 -6.77 -32.70
CA VAL A 39 1.99 -7.98 -33.36
C VAL A 39 1.87 -7.77 -34.87
N LEU A 40 1.36 -6.62 -35.31
CA LEU A 40 1.28 -6.27 -36.73
C LEU A 40 2.67 -6.19 -37.37
N ALA A 41 3.67 -5.62 -36.69
CA ALA A 41 5.04 -5.54 -37.19
C ALA A 41 5.67 -6.94 -37.37
N LEU A 42 5.51 -7.83 -36.38
CA LEU A 42 5.94 -9.23 -36.50
C LEU A 42 5.22 -9.94 -37.66
N GLY A 43 3.90 -9.77 -37.76
CA GLY A 43 3.10 -10.35 -38.84
C GLY A 43 3.58 -9.89 -40.22
N GLY A 44 3.92 -8.61 -40.37
CA GLY A 44 4.50 -8.04 -41.59
C GLY A 44 5.86 -8.66 -41.95
N LEU A 45 6.75 -8.85 -40.97
CA LEU A 45 8.05 -9.48 -41.17
C LEU A 45 7.93 -10.95 -41.57
N VAL A 46 7.07 -11.72 -40.90
CA VAL A 46 6.80 -13.13 -41.23
C VAL A 46 6.17 -13.24 -42.63
N TRP A 47 5.24 -12.35 -42.98
CA TRP A 47 4.66 -12.31 -44.31
C TRP A 47 5.69 -12.01 -45.39
N ALA A 48 6.60 -11.04 -45.15
CA ALA A 48 7.68 -10.71 -46.07
C ALA A 48 8.65 -11.90 -46.27
N GLN A 49 8.99 -12.61 -45.18
CA GLN A 49 9.79 -13.84 -45.23
C GLN A 49 9.07 -14.95 -46.02
N ARG A 50 7.79 -15.20 -45.73
CA ARG A 50 6.98 -16.24 -46.39
C ARG A 50 6.79 -15.96 -47.88
N ARG A 51 6.52 -14.69 -48.26
CA ARG A 51 6.41 -14.27 -49.66
C ARG A 51 7.73 -14.49 -50.41
N SER A 52 8.86 -14.16 -49.78
CA SER A 52 10.18 -14.38 -50.37
C SER A 52 10.47 -15.87 -50.56
N TYR A 53 10.19 -16.68 -49.54
CA TYR A 53 10.37 -18.13 -49.59
C TYR A 53 9.53 -18.77 -50.72
N HIS A 54 8.23 -18.47 -50.79
CA HIS A 54 7.36 -19.04 -51.83
C HIS A 54 7.68 -18.55 -53.25
N ARG A 55 8.17 -17.31 -53.42
CA ARG A 55 8.53 -16.81 -54.76
C ARG A 55 9.91 -17.24 -55.25
N THR A 56 10.86 -17.52 -54.36
CA THR A 56 12.26 -17.78 -54.75
C THR A 56 12.83 -19.14 -54.31
N ASN A 57 12.08 -19.96 -53.56
CA ASN A 57 12.48 -21.32 -53.12
C ASN A 57 13.90 -21.39 -52.49
N ARG A 58 14.39 -20.30 -51.89
CA ARG A 58 15.75 -20.18 -51.32
C ARG A 58 15.70 -19.83 -49.83
N VAL A 59 16.75 -20.29 -49.12
CA VAL A 59 16.93 -20.25 -47.66
C VAL A 59 16.90 -18.81 -47.09
N PHE A 60 16.38 -18.71 -45.87
CA PHE A 60 16.05 -17.47 -45.14
C PHE A 60 17.14 -16.37 -45.18
N ASN A 61 16.71 -15.11 -45.36
CA ASN A 61 17.59 -13.94 -45.32
C ASN A 61 18.00 -13.62 -43.87
N GLN A 62 19.30 -13.67 -43.58
CA GLN A 62 19.87 -13.40 -42.25
C GLN A 62 19.49 -12.01 -41.70
N GLY A 63 19.34 -10.99 -42.57
CA GLY A 63 18.91 -9.64 -42.14
C GLY A 63 17.45 -9.58 -41.68
N LEU A 64 16.56 -10.32 -42.34
CA LEU A 64 15.17 -10.47 -41.94
C LEU A 64 15.02 -11.31 -40.66
N LEU A 65 15.89 -12.31 -40.47
CA LEU A 65 15.96 -13.08 -39.23
C LEU A 65 16.42 -12.21 -38.07
N ALA A 66 17.47 -11.40 -38.25
CA ALA A 66 17.94 -10.46 -37.23
C ALA A 66 16.87 -9.43 -36.87
N GLY A 67 16.16 -8.87 -37.86
CA GLY A 67 15.04 -7.96 -37.62
C GLY A 67 13.89 -8.62 -36.85
N SER A 68 13.51 -9.84 -37.23
CA SER A 68 12.45 -10.59 -36.53
C SER A 68 12.83 -10.94 -35.09
N ALA A 69 14.08 -11.35 -34.87
CA ALA A 69 14.61 -11.61 -33.53
C ALA A 69 14.63 -10.34 -32.67
N ALA A 70 15.07 -9.21 -33.21
CA ALA A 70 15.04 -7.92 -32.51
C ALA A 70 13.60 -7.52 -32.13
N THR A 71 12.64 -7.64 -33.06
CA THR A 71 11.23 -7.36 -32.78
C THR A 71 10.66 -8.30 -31.71
N ALA A 72 10.99 -9.59 -31.77
CA ALA A 72 10.55 -10.56 -30.77
C ALA A 72 11.13 -10.24 -29.37
N VAL A 73 12.40 -9.86 -29.28
CA VAL A 73 13.03 -9.44 -28.02
C VAL A 73 12.35 -8.19 -27.45
N VAL A 74 12.08 -7.17 -28.26
CA VAL A 74 11.36 -5.96 -27.81
C VAL A 74 9.96 -6.30 -27.28
N LEU A 75 9.24 -7.18 -27.98
CA LEU A 75 7.90 -7.61 -27.57
C LEU A 75 7.93 -8.40 -26.26
N LEU A 76 8.86 -9.34 -26.12
CA LEU A 76 9.04 -10.09 -24.87
C LEU A 76 9.40 -9.17 -23.72
N TRP A 77 10.29 -8.20 -23.94
CA TRP A 77 10.64 -7.19 -22.94
C TRP A 77 9.42 -6.35 -22.56
N LEU A 78 8.64 -5.88 -23.54
CA LEU A 78 7.42 -5.12 -23.31
C LEU A 78 6.40 -5.91 -22.48
N VAL A 79 6.17 -7.17 -22.82
CA VAL A 79 5.26 -8.05 -22.05
C VAL A 79 5.78 -8.28 -20.63
N ALA A 80 7.07 -8.58 -20.47
CA ALA A 80 7.67 -8.84 -19.16
C ALA A 80 7.65 -7.60 -18.27
N GLY A 81 8.10 -6.45 -18.80
CA GLY A 81 8.13 -5.17 -18.08
C GLY A 81 6.72 -4.72 -17.66
N HIS A 82 5.73 -4.88 -18.53
CA HIS A 82 4.34 -4.55 -18.20
C HIS A 82 3.74 -5.51 -17.17
N SER A 83 4.11 -6.79 -17.21
CA SER A 83 3.66 -7.79 -16.23
C SER A 83 4.23 -7.49 -14.84
N VAL A 84 5.53 -7.20 -14.74
CA VAL A 84 6.18 -6.78 -13.48
C VAL A 84 5.58 -5.48 -12.97
N ALA A 85 5.41 -4.48 -13.83
CA ALA A 85 4.80 -3.20 -13.45
C ALA A 85 3.39 -3.41 -12.87
N ARG A 86 2.58 -4.29 -13.46
CA ARG A 86 1.23 -4.62 -12.97
C ARG A 86 1.24 -5.34 -11.64
N LEU A 87 2.08 -6.37 -11.49
CA LEU A 87 2.21 -7.09 -10.22
C LEU A 87 2.59 -6.12 -9.10
N GLN A 88 3.56 -5.25 -9.35
CA GLN A 88 3.98 -4.26 -8.37
C GLN A 88 2.91 -3.20 -8.08
N LEU A 89 2.12 -2.82 -9.09
CA LEU A 89 0.99 -1.91 -8.91
C LEU A 89 -0.12 -2.54 -8.04
N ASP A 90 -0.43 -3.81 -8.27
CA ASP A 90 -1.44 -4.56 -7.50
C ASP A 90 -1.01 -4.77 -6.06
N THR A 91 0.27 -5.12 -5.83
CA THR A 91 0.88 -5.19 -4.50
C THR A 91 0.81 -3.83 -3.79
N SER A 92 1.27 -2.77 -4.45
CA SER A 92 1.28 -1.41 -3.91
C SER A 92 -0.13 -0.93 -3.52
N TYR A 93 -1.16 -1.26 -4.31
CA TYR A 93 -2.54 -0.92 -3.99
C TYR A 93 -3.15 -1.76 -2.87
N ASN A 94 -3.11 -3.09 -3.02
CA ASN A 94 -3.85 -3.99 -2.13
C ASN A 94 -3.22 -4.10 -0.75
N GLN A 95 -1.89 -3.99 -0.66
CA GLN A 95 -1.15 -4.12 0.59
C GLN A 95 -0.79 -2.73 1.11
N GLY A 96 -0.04 -1.93 0.37
CA GLY A 96 0.41 -0.62 0.84
C GLY A 96 -0.73 0.38 1.09
N ALA A 97 -1.45 0.79 0.03
CA ALA A 97 -2.44 1.86 0.15
C ALA A 97 -3.61 1.52 1.09
N LYS A 98 -4.13 0.28 1.01
CA LYS A 98 -5.20 -0.18 1.91
C LYS A 98 -4.73 -0.37 3.35
N SER A 99 -3.52 -0.89 3.58
CA SER A 99 -2.96 -1.01 4.93
C SER A 99 -2.76 0.38 5.56
N LEU A 100 -2.12 1.30 4.84
CA LEU A 100 -1.96 2.70 5.26
C LEU A 100 -3.30 3.38 5.59
N SER A 101 -4.33 3.14 4.77
CA SER A 101 -5.70 3.60 5.04
C SER A 101 -6.22 3.12 6.39
N LEU A 102 -6.12 1.82 6.67
CA LEU A 102 -6.62 1.21 7.89
C LEU A 102 -5.82 1.66 9.13
N LEU A 103 -4.49 1.72 9.02
CA LEU A 103 -3.61 2.16 10.10
C LEU A 103 -3.84 3.63 10.47
N ASN A 104 -4.03 4.51 9.48
CA ASN A 104 -4.37 5.91 9.76
C ASN A 104 -5.74 6.05 10.44
N LYS A 105 -6.74 5.27 10.02
CA LYS A 105 -8.04 5.21 10.72
C LYS A 105 -7.87 4.71 12.15
N ALA A 106 -7.05 3.67 12.36
CA ALA A 106 -6.75 3.14 13.68
C ALA A 106 -6.09 4.19 14.58
N ARG A 107 -5.16 4.99 14.04
CA ARG A 107 -4.56 6.12 14.77
C ARG A 107 -5.59 7.15 15.18
N ILE A 108 -6.50 7.53 14.28
CA ILE A 108 -7.58 8.49 14.59
C ILE A 108 -8.48 7.96 15.70
N GLU A 109 -8.93 6.71 15.60
CA GLU A 109 -9.77 6.07 16.62
C GLU A 109 -9.06 5.96 17.98
N SER A 110 -7.76 5.66 17.98
CA SER A 110 -6.94 5.65 19.20
C SER A 110 -6.84 7.04 19.84
N LEU A 111 -6.58 8.08 19.04
CA LEU A 111 -6.52 9.47 19.52
C LEU A 111 -7.87 9.97 20.04
N GLN A 112 -8.97 9.62 19.36
CA GLN A 112 -10.34 9.92 19.82
C GLN A 112 -10.62 9.23 21.15
N SER A 113 -10.38 7.91 21.23
CA SER A 113 -10.58 7.12 22.45
C SER A 113 -9.77 7.71 23.62
N ARG A 114 -8.53 8.16 23.37
CA ARG A 114 -7.72 8.82 24.41
C ARG A 114 -8.33 10.16 24.84
N GLY A 115 -8.89 10.92 23.91
CA GLY A 115 -9.65 12.14 24.22
C GLY A 115 -10.85 11.84 25.12
N ASP A 116 -11.66 10.87 24.74
CA ASP A 116 -12.90 10.51 25.42
C ASP A 116 -12.62 9.94 26.82
N GLU A 117 -11.59 9.10 26.97
CA GLU A 117 -11.12 8.61 28.28
C GLU A 117 -10.79 9.78 29.22
N ASN A 118 -10.04 10.77 28.75
CA ASN A 118 -9.68 11.94 29.56
C ASN A 118 -10.89 12.84 29.85
N LEU A 119 -11.78 13.05 28.87
CA LEU A 119 -13.00 13.85 29.05
C LEU A 119 -13.97 13.21 30.05
N THR A 120 -13.99 11.88 30.12
CA THR A 120 -14.76 11.15 31.13
C THR A 120 -14.35 11.55 32.55
N LEU A 121 -13.04 11.66 32.83
CA LEU A 121 -12.54 12.12 34.13
C LEU A 121 -12.83 13.61 34.37
N VAL A 122 -12.73 14.45 33.33
CA VAL A 122 -13.03 15.90 33.43
C VAL A 122 -14.50 16.14 33.76
N ALA A 123 -15.42 15.31 33.24
CA ALA A 123 -16.86 15.44 33.43
C ALA A 123 -17.34 15.08 34.85
N ARG A 124 -16.47 14.58 35.74
CA ARG A 124 -16.71 14.36 37.19
C ARG A 124 -18.12 13.83 37.53
N GLY A 125 -18.50 12.72 36.91
CA GLY A 125 -19.80 12.06 37.13
C GLY A 125 -20.86 12.28 36.05
N ALA A 126 -20.62 13.19 35.09
CA ALA A 126 -21.44 13.34 33.88
C ALA A 126 -20.78 12.74 32.62
N GLY A 127 -19.81 11.83 32.78
CA GLY A 127 -18.96 11.32 31.70
C GLY A 127 -19.50 10.12 30.92
N ALA A 128 -20.75 9.68 31.16
CA ALA A 128 -21.28 8.45 30.57
C ALA A 128 -21.28 8.44 29.03
N GLU A 129 -21.46 9.60 28.40
CA GLU A 129 -21.37 9.73 26.94
C GLU A 129 -19.93 9.45 26.46
N TYR A 130 -18.93 10.07 27.07
CA TYR A 130 -17.52 9.85 26.73
C TYR A 130 -17.05 8.41 27.01
N ASP A 131 -17.54 7.76 28.07
CA ASP A 131 -17.24 6.34 28.32
C ASP A 131 -17.80 5.44 27.19
N ASN A 132 -19.02 5.73 26.72
CA ASN A 132 -19.60 5.01 25.60
C ASN A 132 -18.82 5.25 24.29
N GLU A 133 -18.39 6.49 24.04
CA GLU A 133 -17.56 6.84 22.88
C GLU A 133 -16.20 6.14 22.93
N PHE A 134 -15.52 6.13 24.09
CA PHE A 134 -14.30 5.35 24.31
C PHE A 134 -14.51 3.87 23.98
N ARG A 135 -15.58 3.26 24.51
CA ARG A 135 -15.86 1.84 24.30
C ARG A 135 -16.13 1.53 22.82
N SER A 136 -16.86 2.41 22.15
CA SER A 136 -17.13 2.31 20.71
C SER A 136 -15.84 2.46 19.88
N GLY A 137 -15.00 3.45 20.21
CA GLY A 137 -13.71 3.67 19.55
C GLY A 137 -12.76 2.48 19.71
N MET A 138 -12.64 1.94 20.93
CA MET A 138 -11.85 0.73 21.18
C MET A 138 -12.41 -0.51 20.45
N GLN A 139 -13.73 -0.61 20.31
CA GLN A 139 -14.35 -1.67 19.52
C GLN A 139 -14.07 -1.52 18.01
N SER A 140 -14.09 -0.30 17.49
CA SER A 140 -13.69 0.03 16.12
C SER A 140 -12.20 -0.30 15.89
N LEU A 141 -11.35 0.07 16.84
CA LEU A 141 -9.90 -0.11 16.79
C LEU A 141 -9.48 -1.58 16.84
N ALA A 142 -9.92 -2.32 17.86
CA ALA A 142 -9.39 -3.62 18.24
C ALA A 142 -10.46 -4.71 18.45
N GLY A 143 -11.71 -4.46 18.05
CA GLY A 143 -12.78 -5.44 18.16
C GLY A 143 -13.46 -5.46 19.52
N LYS A 144 -14.45 -6.35 19.70
CA LYS A 144 -15.28 -6.39 20.92
C LYS A 144 -14.38 -6.60 22.15
N ASN A 145 -14.49 -5.71 23.13
CA ASN A 145 -13.64 -5.71 24.33
C ASN A 145 -12.12 -5.70 24.02
N ALA A 146 -11.72 -5.10 22.89
CA ALA A 146 -10.37 -5.11 22.38
C ALA A 146 -9.75 -6.53 22.27
N ASP A 147 -10.54 -7.53 21.88
CA ASP A 147 -10.09 -8.93 21.76
C ASP A 147 -9.14 -9.19 20.57
N GLY A 148 -8.94 -8.20 19.70
CA GLY A 148 -8.07 -8.26 18.53
C GLY A 148 -8.62 -9.15 17.40
N ARG A 149 -9.84 -9.68 17.50
CA ARG A 149 -10.40 -10.59 16.48
C ARG A 149 -11.02 -9.83 15.32
N THR A 150 -11.46 -8.61 15.56
CA THR A 150 -12.13 -7.72 14.61
C THR A 150 -11.58 -6.30 14.76
N GLY A 151 -12.15 -5.33 14.04
CA GLY A 151 -11.71 -3.94 14.08
C GLY A 151 -10.63 -3.61 13.06
N LEU A 152 -10.13 -2.38 13.11
CA LEU A 152 -9.17 -1.83 12.16
C LEU A 152 -7.81 -2.53 12.23
N LEU A 153 -7.33 -2.84 13.45
CA LEU A 153 -6.04 -3.52 13.63
C LEU A 153 -6.08 -4.96 13.08
N ALA A 154 -7.17 -5.69 13.27
CA ALA A 154 -7.34 -7.03 12.70
C ALA A 154 -7.38 -7.00 11.15
N GLN A 155 -8.07 -6.01 10.58
CA GLN A 155 -8.08 -5.81 9.12
C GLN A 155 -6.70 -5.44 8.57
N ALA A 156 -5.97 -4.55 9.26
CA ALA A 156 -4.59 -4.20 8.89
C ALA A 156 -3.67 -5.42 8.96
N LEU A 157 -3.79 -6.23 10.03
CA LEU A 157 -3.01 -7.47 10.19
C LEU A 157 -3.24 -8.48 9.06
N ALA A 158 -4.45 -8.52 8.50
CA ALA A 158 -4.79 -9.40 7.38
C ALA A 158 -4.18 -8.92 6.03
N LEU A 159 -3.83 -7.64 5.91
CA LEU A 159 -3.18 -7.08 4.73
C LEU A 159 -1.65 -7.05 4.82
N ALA A 160 -1.11 -7.03 6.03
CA ALA A 160 0.34 -7.01 6.27
C ALA A 160 1.00 -8.33 5.83
N ASN A 161 1.98 -8.23 4.94
CA ASN A 161 2.59 -9.38 4.27
C ASN A 161 3.87 -9.90 4.92
N ASP A 162 4.54 -9.09 5.73
CA ASP A 162 5.85 -9.42 6.29
C ASP A 162 5.81 -9.49 7.82
N ALA A 163 6.84 -10.09 8.41
CA ALA A 163 6.90 -10.27 9.86
C ALA A 163 6.92 -8.93 10.59
N LYS A 164 7.69 -7.96 10.07
CA LYS A 164 7.92 -6.68 10.73
C LYS A 164 6.64 -5.85 10.85
N GLY A 165 5.89 -5.67 9.76
CA GLY A 165 4.61 -4.95 9.79
C GLY A 165 3.58 -5.67 10.68
N ARG A 166 3.51 -7.00 10.58
CA ARG A 166 2.60 -7.81 11.40
C ARG A 166 2.93 -7.72 12.90
N ASP A 167 4.19 -7.68 13.27
CA ASP A 167 4.60 -7.65 14.68
C ASP A 167 4.33 -6.29 15.32
N SER A 168 4.50 -5.19 14.58
CA SER A 168 4.03 -3.86 15.02
C SER A 168 2.52 -3.85 15.27
N ILE A 169 1.72 -4.39 14.34
CA ILE A 169 0.26 -4.43 14.49
C ILE A 169 -0.17 -5.32 15.68
N LYS A 170 0.44 -6.50 15.85
CA LYS A 170 0.16 -7.36 17.01
C LYS A 170 0.52 -6.69 18.34
N THR A 171 1.60 -5.91 18.36
CA THR A 171 2.00 -5.15 19.56
C THR A 171 0.93 -4.10 19.87
N ALA A 172 0.48 -3.33 18.87
CA ALA A 172 -0.63 -2.40 19.04
C ALA A 172 -1.91 -3.10 19.55
N MET A 173 -2.24 -4.29 19.06
CA MET A 173 -3.40 -5.06 19.52
C MET A 173 -3.28 -5.47 20.99
N LYS A 174 -2.08 -5.90 21.41
CA LYS A 174 -1.81 -6.26 22.81
C LYS A 174 -1.92 -5.04 23.73
N ASP A 175 -1.37 -3.91 23.31
CA ASP A 175 -1.44 -2.67 24.08
C ASP A 175 -2.87 -2.12 24.14
N ALA A 176 -3.64 -2.24 23.06
CA ALA A 176 -5.07 -1.89 23.05
C ALA A 176 -5.90 -2.79 24.00
N GLN A 177 -5.58 -4.09 24.07
CA GLN A 177 -6.21 -5.01 25.02
C GLN A 177 -5.87 -4.64 26.47
N ALA A 178 -4.61 -4.33 26.74
CA ALA A 178 -4.17 -3.86 28.06
C ALA A 178 -4.84 -2.54 28.44
N TRP A 179 -4.94 -1.61 27.48
CA TRP A 179 -5.63 -0.34 27.66
C TRP A 179 -7.10 -0.54 28.05
N TRP A 180 -7.83 -1.38 27.32
CA TRP A 180 -9.23 -1.72 27.64
C TRP A 180 -9.38 -2.24 29.07
N ALA A 181 -8.51 -3.18 29.48
CA ALA A 181 -8.55 -3.78 30.81
C ALA A 181 -8.22 -2.77 31.92
N LEU A 182 -7.22 -1.91 31.73
CA LEU A 182 -6.84 -0.87 32.69
C LEU A 182 -7.90 0.24 32.78
N ASN A 183 -8.49 0.63 31.65
CA ASN A 183 -9.57 1.60 31.62
C ASN A 183 -10.78 1.10 32.44
N GLY A 184 -11.15 -0.18 32.32
CA GLY A 184 -12.21 -0.76 33.15
C GLY A 184 -11.93 -0.67 34.66
N LYS A 185 -10.67 -0.78 35.10
CA LYS A 185 -10.29 -0.57 36.50
C LYS A 185 -10.39 0.90 36.91
N ALA A 186 -9.98 1.81 36.03
CA ALA A 186 -10.09 3.25 36.25
C ALA A 186 -11.56 3.68 36.37
N ARG A 187 -12.44 3.16 35.51
CA ARG A 187 -13.89 3.39 35.57
C ARG A 187 -14.50 2.88 36.88
N ALA A 188 -14.16 1.66 37.30
CA ALA A 188 -14.65 1.13 38.59
C ALA A 188 -14.20 1.98 39.79
N SER A 189 -12.99 2.55 39.73
CA SER A 189 -12.49 3.47 40.76
C SER A 189 -13.25 4.81 40.73
N ASP A 190 -13.52 5.36 39.54
CA ASP A 190 -14.30 6.60 39.37
C ASP A 190 -15.75 6.44 39.83
N ASP A 191 -16.42 5.36 39.41
CA ASP A 191 -17.82 5.05 39.73
C ASP A 191 -18.04 4.77 41.23
N SER A 192 -16.99 4.35 41.95
CA SER A 192 -17.00 4.17 43.42
C SER A 192 -16.66 5.45 44.20
N GLY A 193 -16.44 6.58 43.50
CA GLY A 193 -16.09 7.87 44.10
C GLY A 193 -14.60 8.06 44.38
N ASN A 194 -13.74 7.10 44.03
CA ASN A 194 -12.29 7.17 44.20
C ASN A 194 -11.61 7.88 43.02
N TYR A 195 -11.98 9.15 42.80
CA TYR A 195 -11.51 9.94 41.65
C TYR A 195 -9.97 10.03 41.57
N GLN A 196 -9.28 10.20 42.71
CA GLN A 196 -7.82 10.29 42.71
C GLN A 196 -7.15 9.02 42.17
N ASP A 197 -7.72 7.85 42.49
CA ASP A 197 -7.21 6.57 42.00
C ASP A 197 -7.52 6.39 40.52
N ALA A 198 -8.72 6.80 40.07
CA ALA A 198 -9.09 6.78 38.65
C ALA A 198 -8.15 7.65 37.80
N VAL A 199 -7.82 8.86 38.28
CA VAL A 199 -6.82 9.73 37.64
C VAL A 199 -5.45 9.06 37.63
N ALA A 200 -4.99 8.54 38.76
CA ALA A 200 -3.70 7.85 38.86
C ALA A 200 -3.57 6.67 37.87
N GLN A 201 -4.65 5.90 37.70
CA GLN A 201 -4.73 4.77 36.77
C GLN A 201 -4.83 5.19 35.31
N THR A 202 -5.18 6.45 35.01
CA THR A 202 -5.40 6.94 33.63
C THR A 202 -4.20 7.72 33.08
N ILE A 203 -3.71 8.71 33.82
CA ILE A 203 -2.61 9.58 33.39
C ILE A 203 -1.25 9.16 33.94
N GLY A 204 -1.24 8.23 34.91
CA GLY A 204 -0.03 7.83 35.62
C GLY A 204 0.35 8.84 36.69
N GLY A 205 0.46 8.40 37.93
CA GLY A 205 0.95 9.26 39.01
C GLY A 205 0.45 8.85 40.39
N ASP A 206 1.37 8.95 41.35
CA ASP A 206 1.17 8.96 42.79
C ASP A 206 0.61 10.26 43.36
N LEU A 207 -0.70 10.51 43.41
CA LEU A 207 -1.24 11.73 44.04
C LEU A 207 -0.95 11.82 45.55
N LYS A 208 -0.54 10.72 46.23
CA LYS A 208 -0.25 10.71 47.68
C LYS A 208 1.16 10.21 48.07
N SER A 209 1.76 9.24 47.39
CA SER A 209 3.06 8.63 47.76
C SER A 209 4.23 8.94 46.81
N GLY A 210 3.98 9.71 45.73
CA GLY A 210 5.03 10.13 44.79
C GLY A 210 5.61 9.01 43.92
N LYS A 211 4.96 7.83 43.87
CA LYS A 211 5.40 6.71 43.03
C LYS A 211 4.53 6.61 41.78
N GLN A 212 5.15 6.51 40.60
CA GLN A 212 4.40 6.21 39.37
C GLN A 212 3.75 4.82 39.49
N ALA A 213 2.46 4.74 39.15
CA ALA A 213 1.83 3.45 38.90
C ALA A 213 2.62 2.73 37.80
N LYS A 214 2.99 1.45 38.04
CA LYS A 214 3.72 0.66 37.04
C LYS A 214 2.90 0.39 35.78
N GLU A 215 1.58 0.39 35.91
CA GLU A 215 0.62 0.18 34.82
C GLU A 215 -0.46 1.25 34.93
N TYR A 216 -0.66 2.01 33.85
CA TYR A 216 -1.73 2.99 33.69
C TYR A 216 -2.09 3.12 32.21
N THR A 217 -3.29 3.58 31.91
CA THR A 217 -3.82 3.56 30.54
C THR A 217 -3.00 4.39 29.56
N GLY A 218 -2.38 5.48 30.03
CA GLY A 218 -1.47 6.31 29.25
C GLY A 218 -0.31 5.54 28.58
N ILE A 219 0.38 4.64 29.31
CA ILE A 219 1.46 3.82 28.70
C ILE A 219 0.92 2.91 27.60
N CYS A 220 -0.28 2.36 27.79
CA CYS A 220 -0.89 1.50 26.78
C CYS A 220 -1.27 2.31 25.53
N PHE A 221 -1.83 3.50 25.71
CA PHE A 221 -2.08 4.42 24.59
C PHE A 221 -0.79 4.77 23.83
N ASP A 222 0.28 5.14 24.55
CA ASP A 222 1.57 5.46 23.93
C ASP A 222 2.14 4.26 23.16
N GLY A 223 1.97 3.04 23.70
CA GLY A 223 2.34 1.79 23.02
C GLY A 223 1.53 1.53 21.75
N VAL A 224 0.22 1.80 21.78
CA VAL A 224 -0.65 1.74 20.59
C VAL A 224 -0.21 2.75 19.53
N ASP A 225 -0.05 4.04 19.88
CA ASP A 225 0.31 5.08 18.90
C ASP A 225 1.69 4.81 18.30
N ALA A 226 2.69 4.46 19.12
CA ALA A 226 4.04 4.13 18.64
C ALA A 226 4.04 2.90 17.72
N SER A 227 3.27 1.86 18.06
CA SER A 227 3.17 0.65 17.26
C SER A 227 2.45 0.88 15.93
N ILE A 228 1.39 1.69 15.92
CA ILE A 228 0.70 2.10 14.69
C ILE A 228 1.63 2.96 13.84
N GLU A 229 2.36 3.91 14.42
CA GLU A 229 3.31 4.74 13.69
C GLU A 229 4.44 3.91 13.06
N ALA A 230 4.99 2.95 13.80
CA ALA A 230 5.97 2.00 13.28
C ALA A 230 5.42 1.17 12.10
N ALA A 231 4.17 0.71 12.21
CA ALA A 231 3.50 -0.01 11.12
C ALA A 231 3.28 0.90 9.89
N VAL A 232 2.85 2.14 10.09
CA VAL A 232 2.65 3.13 9.01
C VAL A 232 3.97 3.41 8.30
N ALA A 233 5.05 3.67 9.03
CA ALA A 233 6.36 3.94 8.46
C ALA A 233 6.87 2.75 7.62
N HIS A 234 6.63 1.53 8.09
CA HIS A 234 7.00 0.31 7.39
C HIS A 234 6.20 0.09 6.10
N GLU A 235 4.87 0.20 6.17
CA GLU A 235 3.99 0.07 5.00
C GLU A 235 4.24 1.16 3.95
N GLN A 236 4.62 2.37 4.38
CA GLN A 236 5.00 3.45 3.49
C GLN A 236 6.31 3.15 2.74
N GLN A 237 7.29 2.52 3.40
CA GLN A 237 8.53 2.08 2.76
C GLN A 237 8.25 0.99 1.72
N GLU A 238 7.46 -0.03 2.06
CA GLU A 238 7.06 -1.10 1.14
C GLU A 238 6.29 -0.57 -0.06
N PHE A 239 5.35 0.36 0.17
CA PHE A 239 4.64 1.05 -0.90
C PHE A 239 5.60 1.75 -1.87
N GLN A 240 6.58 2.49 -1.33
CA GLN A 240 7.52 3.24 -2.14
C GLN A 240 8.49 2.32 -2.89
N HIS A 241 8.92 1.22 -2.28
CA HIS A 241 9.71 0.18 -2.94
C HIS A 241 8.94 -0.48 -4.09
N ALA A 242 7.71 -0.91 -3.87
CA ALA A 242 6.87 -1.52 -4.91
C ALA A 242 6.60 -0.54 -6.06
N ALA A 243 6.26 0.71 -5.76
CA ALA A 243 6.02 1.75 -6.78
C ALA A 243 7.28 2.04 -7.61
N ASN A 244 8.45 2.12 -6.97
CA ASN A 244 9.72 2.35 -7.65
C ASN A 244 10.16 1.13 -8.48
N ALA A 245 9.96 -0.09 -7.99
CA ALA A 245 10.24 -1.32 -8.73
C ALA A 245 9.34 -1.44 -9.97
N GLY A 246 8.04 -1.11 -9.85
CA GLY A 246 7.12 -1.08 -10.98
C GLY A 246 7.51 -0.04 -12.04
N ARG A 247 7.96 1.14 -11.61
CA ARG A 247 8.52 2.16 -12.52
C ARG A 247 9.82 1.70 -13.17
N GLY A 248 10.73 1.10 -12.40
CA GLY A 248 12.00 0.57 -12.86
C GLY A 248 11.85 -0.52 -13.92
N ALA A 249 10.82 -1.36 -13.82
CA ALA A 249 10.52 -2.39 -14.83
C ALA A 249 10.22 -1.81 -16.23
N LEU A 250 9.82 -0.54 -16.30
CA LEU A 250 9.54 0.17 -17.55
C LEU A 250 10.69 1.11 -17.98
N THR A 251 11.64 1.40 -17.09
CA THR A 251 12.79 2.26 -17.44
C THR A 251 13.66 1.61 -18.51
N GLY A 252 14.14 2.42 -19.45
CA GLY A 252 14.96 1.97 -20.57
C GLY A 252 14.17 1.32 -21.72
N LEU A 253 12.89 1.00 -21.53
CA LEU A 253 12.09 0.32 -22.55
C LEU A 253 11.94 1.16 -23.83
N GLY A 254 11.72 2.47 -23.69
CA GLY A 254 11.63 3.38 -24.84
C GLY A 254 12.94 3.49 -25.63
N ALA A 255 14.07 3.71 -24.94
CA ALA A 255 15.38 3.84 -25.57
C ALA A 255 15.87 2.50 -26.16
N GLY A 256 15.69 1.40 -25.42
CA GLY A 256 16.03 0.05 -25.86
C GLY A 256 15.20 -0.39 -27.07
N ALA A 257 13.89 -0.13 -27.05
CA ALA A 257 13.02 -0.40 -28.20
C ALA A 257 13.42 0.43 -29.43
N ALA A 258 13.75 1.71 -29.25
CA ALA A 258 14.21 2.56 -30.35
C ALA A 258 15.53 2.04 -30.96
N LEU A 259 16.50 1.69 -30.12
CA LEU A 259 17.78 1.14 -30.57
C LEU A 259 17.60 -0.19 -31.31
N LEU A 260 16.79 -1.11 -30.77
CA LEU A 260 16.49 -2.39 -31.41
C LEU A 260 15.69 -2.22 -32.72
N ALA A 261 14.80 -1.23 -32.79
CA ALA A 261 14.09 -0.89 -34.02
C ALA A 261 15.04 -0.39 -35.11
N VAL A 262 15.98 0.49 -34.77
CA VAL A 262 17.01 0.98 -35.70
C VAL A 262 17.91 -0.15 -36.18
N LEU A 263 18.38 -1.02 -35.27
CA LEU A 263 19.21 -2.17 -35.63
C LEU A 263 18.45 -3.16 -36.53
N GLY A 264 17.19 -3.46 -36.19
CA GLY A 264 16.33 -4.34 -36.98
C GLY A 264 16.05 -3.78 -38.38
N ALA A 265 15.74 -2.49 -38.49
CA ALA A 265 15.53 -1.83 -39.78
C ALA A 265 16.79 -1.81 -40.63
N THR A 266 17.95 -1.48 -40.04
CA THR A 266 19.24 -1.47 -40.74
C THR A 266 19.63 -2.86 -41.23
N GLY A 267 19.46 -3.89 -40.39
CA GLY A 267 19.72 -5.28 -40.76
C GLY A 267 18.81 -5.77 -41.89
N ALA A 268 17.54 -5.38 -41.88
CA ALA A 268 16.61 -5.69 -42.96
C ALA A 268 17.01 -5.01 -44.28
N VAL A 269 17.33 -3.71 -44.25
CA VAL A 269 17.73 -2.94 -45.43
C VAL A 269 19.03 -3.48 -46.03
N LEU A 270 20.07 -3.71 -45.22
CA LEU A 270 21.34 -4.26 -45.70
C LEU A 270 21.16 -5.68 -46.26
N GLY A 271 20.33 -6.51 -45.62
CA GLY A 271 20.01 -7.84 -46.10
C GLY A 271 19.26 -7.86 -47.44
N ILE A 272 18.46 -6.84 -47.74
CA ILE A 272 17.80 -6.67 -49.04
C ILE A 272 18.80 -6.10 -50.07
N GLY A 273 19.56 -5.06 -49.69
CA GLY A 273 20.49 -4.35 -50.58
C GLY A 273 21.64 -5.22 -51.09
N ARG A 274 22.23 -6.06 -50.22
CA ARG A 274 23.33 -6.97 -50.60
C ARG A 274 22.91 -8.02 -51.63
N ARG A 275 21.61 -8.32 -51.72
CA ARG A 275 21.05 -9.21 -52.75
C ARG A 275 20.78 -8.50 -54.06
N LEU A 276 20.40 -7.22 -54.04
CA LEU A 276 20.23 -6.43 -55.27
C LEU A 276 21.56 -6.21 -56.00
N SER A 277 22.69 -6.17 -55.27
CA SER A 277 24.02 -6.06 -55.86
C SER A 277 24.55 -7.35 -56.49
N GLU A 278 24.00 -8.53 -56.18
CA GLU A 278 24.40 -9.81 -56.80
C GLU A 278 23.78 -10.02 -58.20
N TYR A 279 22.78 -9.22 -58.58
CA TYR A 279 22.08 -9.30 -59.88
C TYR A 279 22.43 -8.16 -60.85
N ARG A 280 23.48 -7.41 -60.56
CA ARG A 280 24.11 -6.43 -61.45
C ARG A 280 25.47 -6.93 -61.88
#